data_AF-A0A1Y4RSF6-F1
#
_entry.id   AF-A0A1Y4RSF6-F1
#
_cell.length_a   1.000
_cell.length_b   1.000
_cell.length_c   1.000
_cell.angle_alpha   90.00
_cell.angle_beta   90.00
_cell.angle_gamma   90.00
#
_symmetry.space_group_name_H-M   'P 1'
#
loop_
_entity.id
_entity.type
_entity.pdbx_description
1 polymer ?
#
loop_
_entity_poly.entity_id
_entity_poly.type
_entity_poly.pdbx_seq_one_letter_code
_entity_poly.pdbx_strand_id
1 'polypeptide(L)'
;MKQNEKKEKDWSKEESWQIAVYKTDKALLELCDSLKPSSRLFPAHIHASGEKSEGGERSLIRVNMLDYSNGTGENKISVSDNLTPEDVRYIYSVLFSHLLDFDFHQEKIFGDPNENGQSIVRKMTISRYDLDSQGEIRRYPWYVEIQNGVGTMAYNANGGSYCEKGTYQCQKKVSIYLNDRDMFALFARAEAYIRAFELEYAFRQNRIGNFTSLYYLLKQEIQQIPEYLQEGELAA
;
A
#
# COMPACT_ATOMS: atom_id res chain seq x y z
N MET A 1 5.81 -30.06 -31.27
CA MET A 1 5.17 -29.22 -30.25
C MET A 1 6.08 -29.23 -29.02
N LYS A 2 6.77 -28.12 -28.71
CA LYS A 2 7.59 -28.03 -27.50
C LYS A 2 6.68 -27.58 -26.35
N GLN A 3 6.53 -28.42 -25.35
CA GLN A 3 5.91 -28.05 -24.08
C GLN A 3 6.78 -26.95 -23.46
N ASN A 4 6.20 -25.77 -23.23
CA ASN A 4 6.84 -24.73 -22.44
C ASN A 4 6.87 -25.21 -20.98
N GLU A 5 8.01 -25.72 -20.54
CA GLU A 5 8.31 -25.90 -19.12
C GLU A 5 8.21 -24.52 -18.44
N LYS A 6 7.14 -24.30 -17.68
CA LYS A 6 7.05 -23.18 -16.76
C LYS A 6 8.17 -23.37 -15.75
N LYS A 7 9.24 -22.57 -15.86
CA LYS A 7 10.24 -22.44 -14.80
C LYS A 7 9.51 -22.07 -13.52
N GLU A 8 9.57 -22.98 -12.54
CA GLU A 8 9.05 -22.76 -11.21
C GLU A 8 9.79 -21.54 -10.62
N LYS A 9 9.03 -20.50 -10.28
CA LYS A 9 9.58 -19.22 -9.84
C LYS A 9 10.14 -19.42 -8.43
N ASP A 10 11.44 -19.16 -8.24
CA ASP A 10 12.10 -19.32 -6.94
C ASP A 10 11.79 -18.12 -6.03
N TRP A 11 10.72 -18.26 -5.24
CA TRP A 11 10.26 -17.23 -4.30
C TRP A 11 11.26 -16.90 -3.19
N SER A 12 12.30 -17.73 -2.96
CA SER A 12 13.31 -17.47 -1.93
C SER A 12 14.28 -16.33 -2.30
N LYS A 13 14.25 -15.87 -3.56
CA LYS A 13 15.13 -14.83 -4.10
C LYS A 13 14.40 -13.56 -4.50
N GLU A 14 13.10 -13.47 -4.25
CA GLU A 14 12.31 -12.28 -4.59
C GLU A 14 11.98 -11.47 -3.35
N GLU A 15 12.21 -10.17 -3.43
CA GLU A 15 11.71 -9.24 -2.42
C GLU A 15 10.19 -9.13 -2.56
N SER A 16 9.48 -9.52 -1.50
CA SER A 16 8.02 -9.39 -1.44
C SER A 16 7.64 -8.02 -0.90
N TRP A 17 6.80 -7.31 -1.64
CA TRP A 17 6.17 -6.08 -1.16
C TRP A 17 4.84 -6.35 -0.44
N GLN A 18 4.47 -7.61 -0.22
CA GLN A 18 3.24 -7.98 0.47
C GLN A 18 3.38 -7.75 1.98
N ILE A 19 2.51 -6.89 2.53
CA ILE A 19 2.45 -6.60 3.97
C ILE A 19 1.53 -7.58 4.68
N ALA A 20 0.35 -7.82 4.09
CA ALA A 20 -0.64 -8.71 4.65
C ALA A 20 -1.49 -9.35 3.55
N VAL A 21 -1.94 -10.58 3.80
CA VAL A 21 -2.82 -11.31 2.87
C VAL A 21 -3.88 -12.08 3.64
N TYR A 22 -5.08 -12.05 3.10
CA TYR A 22 -6.17 -12.95 3.43
C TYR A 22 -6.54 -13.73 2.18
N LYS A 23 -6.62 -15.04 2.30
CA LYS A 23 -6.81 -15.95 1.17
C LYS A 23 -7.82 -17.02 1.53
N THR A 24 -8.75 -17.27 0.63
CA THR A 24 -9.64 -18.42 0.63
C THR A 24 -9.30 -19.36 -0.53
N ASP A 25 -10.07 -20.42 -0.69
CA ASP A 25 -10.02 -21.29 -1.87
C ASP A 25 -10.36 -20.54 -3.17
N LYS A 26 -11.23 -19.53 -3.09
CA LYS A 26 -11.79 -18.82 -4.25
C LYS A 26 -11.33 -17.38 -4.40
N ALA A 27 -10.77 -16.76 -3.37
CA ALA A 27 -10.43 -15.34 -3.45
C ALA A 27 -9.17 -14.99 -2.64
N LEU A 28 -8.58 -13.85 -2.98
CA LEU A 28 -7.45 -13.27 -2.28
C LEU A 28 -7.68 -11.77 -2.10
N LEU A 29 -7.29 -11.26 -0.93
CA LEU A 29 -7.17 -9.84 -0.61
C LEU A 29 -5.77 -9.61 -0.03
N GLU A 30 -4.97 -8.79 -0.69
CA GLU A 30 -3.62 -8.42 -0.22
C GLU A 30 -3.46 -6.91 -0.08
N LEU A 31 -2.70 -6.53 0.95
CA LEU A 31 -2.19 -5.20 1.17
C LEU A 31 -0.69 -5.22 0.88
N CYS A 32 -0.25 -4.36 -0.03
CA CYS A 32 1.13 -4.30 -0.48
C CYS A 32 1.71 -2.90 -0.29
N ASP A 33 3.01 -2.85 -0.01
CA ASP A 33 3.77 -1.62 0.13
C ASP A 33 3.78 -0.82 -1.19
N SER A 34 3.46 0.46 -1.07
CA SER A 34 3.68 1.48 -2.09
C SER A 34 3.99 2.83 -1.43
N LEU A 35 4.57 2.79 -0.23
CA LEU A 35 4.95 3.97 0.55
C LEU A 35 6.16 4.65 -0.09
N LYS A 36 6.25 5.96 0.10
CA LYS A 36 7.26 6.79 -0.54
C LYS A 36 7.95 7.62 0.52
N PRO A 37 9.29 7.66 0.52
CA PRO A 37 10.01 8.53 1.44
C PRO A 37 9.67 9.98 1.14
N SER A 38 9.70 10.83 2.16
CA SER A 38 9.64 12.27 1.96
C SER A 38 10.83 12.77 1.15
N SER A 39 10.63 13.88 0.44
CA SER A 39 11.73 14.58 -0.23
C SER A 39 12.83 14.97 0.76
N ARG A 40 14.07 15.03 0.29
CA ARG A 40 15.19 15.55 1.09
C ARG A 40 14.98 17.00 1.52
N LEU A 41 14.28 17.78 0.68
CA LEU A 41 14.00 19.20 0.96
C LEU A 41 12.84 19.37 1.94
N PHE A 42 11.97 18.38 2.05
CA PHE A 42 10.74 18.43 2.85
C PHE A 42 10.58 17.17 3.72
N PRO A 43 11.52 16.90 4.66
CA PRO A 43 11.52 15.67 5.45
C PRO A 43 10.30 15.53 6.38
N ALA A 44 9.66 16.63 6.75
CA ALA A 44 8.44 16.63 7.56
C ALA A 44 7.17 16.28 6.76
N HIS A 45 7.26 16.25 5.43
CA HIS A 45 6.12 16.08 4.53
C HIS A 45 5.93 14.60 4.13
N ILE A 46 6.30 13.66 5.01
CA ILE A 46 6.01 12.25 4.78
C ILE A 46 4.49 12.07 4.64
N HIS A 47 4.07 11.40 3.57
CA HIS A 47 2.67 11.20 3.19
C HIS A 47 1.89 12.46 2.78
N ALA A 48 2.49 13.66 2.83
CA ALA A 48 1.84 14.89 2.41
C ALA A 48 1.42 14.80 0.93
N SER A 49 0.29 15.41 0.62
CA SER A 49 -0.26 15.51 -0.72
C SER A 49 -0.33 16.99 -1.08
N GLY A 50 0.39 17.47 -2.10
CA GLY A 50 0.06 18.80 -2.64
C GLY A 50 1.13 19.57 -3.39
N GLU A 51 2.41 19.34 -3.15
CA GLU A 51 3.45 20.16 -3.78
C GLU A 51 4.13 19.45 -4.94
N LYS A 52 3.96 19.98 -6.15
CA LYS A 52 4.77 19.55 -7.32
C LYS A 52 6.26 19.72 -7.06
N SER A 53 6.64 20.68 -6.21
CA SER A 53 8.00 20.96 -5.74
C SER A 53 8.59 19.86 -4.86
N GLU A 54 7.76 19.04 -4.21
CA GLU A 54 8.24 17.94 -3.38
C GLU A 54 8.79 16.78 -4.20
N GLY A 55 8.46 16.71 -5.50
CA GLY A 55 8.98 15.68 -6.41
C GLY A 55 8.63 14.24 -6.01
N GLY A 56 7.75 14.07 -5.02
CA GLY A 56 7.39 12.78 -4.43
C GLY A 56 6.15 12.19 -5.07
N GLU A 57 6.20 10.90 -5.37
CA GLU A 57 4.99 10.10 -5.59
C GLU A 57 4.21 10.00 -4.27
N ARG A 58 2.87 9.96 -4.35
CA ARG A 58 2.02 9.81 -3.16
C ARG A 58 2.30 8.47 -2.48
N SER A 59 2.47 8.49 -1.16
CA SER A 59 2.54 7.25 -0.37
C SER A 59 1.19 6.56 -0.35
N LEU A 60 1.19 5.26 -0.65
CA LEU A 60 -0.02 4.47 -0.75
C LEU A 60 0.21 3.07 -0.19
N ILE A 61 -0.86 2.41 0.21
CA ILE A 61 -0.94 0.95 0.37
C ILE A 61 -1.79 0.43 -0.78
N ARG A 62 -1.20 -0.41 -1.61
CA ARG A 62 -1.92 -1.04 -2.72
C ARG A 62 -2.78 -2.16 -2.16
N VAL A 63 -4.05 -2.18 -2.54
CA VAL A 63 -4.98 -3.26 -2.25
C VAL A 63 -5.19 -4.03 -3.55
N ASN A 64 -4.79 -5.31 -3.59
CA ASN A 64 -5.13 -6.17 -4.72
C ASN A 64 -6.14 -7.22 -4.28
N MET A 65 -7.10 -7.51 -5.15
CA MET A 65 -8.04 -8.60 -4.95
C MET A 65 -8.07 -9.50 -6.18
N LEU A 66 -8.11 -10.81 -5.92
CA LEU A 66 -8.23 -11.81 -6.96
C LEU A 66 -9.43 -12.71 -6.70
N ASP A 67 -10.14 -13.05 -7.76
CA ASP A 67 -11.19 -14.08 -7.80
C ASP A 67 -10.71 -15.24 -8.66
N TYR A 68 -10.70 -16.43 -8.06
CA TYR A 68 -10.30 -17.71 -8.65
C TYR A 68 -11.50 -18.64 -8.89
N SER A 69 -12.74 -18.16 -8.73
CA SER A 69 -13.95 -18.99 -8.89
C SER A 69 -14.06 -19.63 -10.28
N ASN A 70 -13.46 -19.01 -11.30
CA ASN A 70 -13.40 -19.52 -12.68
C ASN A 70 -12.05 -20.20 -13.02
N GLY A 71 -11.18 -20.42 -12.02
CA GLY A 71 -9.86 -21.03 -12.17
C GLY A 71 -8.69 -20.06 -11.94
N THR A 72 -7.48 -20.56 -12.18
CA THR A 72 -6.23 -19.81 -11.99
C THR A 72 -5.61 -19.39 -13.33
N GLY A 73 -4.52 -18.63 -13.30
CA GLY A 73 -3.86 -18.17 -14.53
C GLY A 73 -4.64 -17.06 -15.22
N GLU A 74 -5.03 -17.28 -16.48
CA GLU A 74 -5.76 -16.30 -17.30
C GLU A 74 -7.24 -16.16 -16.92
N ASN A 75 -7.81 -17.16 -16.25
CA ASN A 75 -9.22 -17.17 -15.85
C ASN A 75 -9.50 -16.42 -14.55
N LYS A 76 -8.46 -15.96 -13.85
CA LYS A 76 -8.62 -15.21 -12.61
C LYS A 76 -9.04 -13.77 -12.92
N ILE A 77 -9.97 -13.23 -12.15
CA ILE A 77 -10.25 -11.79 -12.17
C ILE A 77 -9.29 -11.14 -11.19
N SER A 78 -8.61 -10.08 -11.61
CA SER A 78 -7.72 -9.28 -10.76
C SER A 78 -8.12 -7.82 -10.83
N VAL A 79 -8.28 -7.23 -9.65
CA VAL A 79 -8.60 -5.81 -9.45
C VAL A 79 -7.64 -5.23 -8.42
N SER A 80 -7.47 -3.92 -8.47
CA SER A 80 -6.60 -3.21 -7.53
C SER A 80 -7.05 -1.78 -7.36
N ASP A 81 -6.85 -1.27 -6.15
CA ASP A 81 -6.99 0.14 -5.80
C ASP A 81 -5.92 0.51 -4.76
N ASN A 82 -5.91 1.74 -4.30
CA ASN A 82 -4.95 2.23 -3.32
C ASN A 82 -5.66 2.93 -2.17
N LEU A 83 -5.15 2.70 -0.97
CA LEU A 83 -5.48 3.43 0.26
C LEU A 83 -4.31 4.34 0.60
N THR A 84 -4.57 5.51 1.19
CA THR A 84 -3.51 6.30 1.80
C THR A 84 -3.14 5.74 3.19
N PRO A 85 -1.99 6.12 3.76
CA PRO A 85 -1.67 5.79 5.15
C PRO A 85 -2.76 6.23 6.13
N GLU A 86 -3.39 7.38 5.89
CA GLU A 86 -4.53 7.88 6.68
C GLU A 86 -5.77 7.01 6.51
N ASP A 87 -6.10 6.58 5.29
CA ASP A 87 -7.22 5.64 5.07
C ASP A 87 -7.01 4.34 5.86
N VAL A 88 -5.80 3.79 5.82
CA VAL A 88 -5.45 2.56 6.56
C VAL A 88 -5.60 2.77 8.07
N ARG A 89 -5.14 3.89 8.61
CA ARG A 89 -5.31 4.23 10.03
C ARG A 89 -6.76 4.45 10.40
N TYR A 90 -7.54 5.08 9.52
CA TYR A 90 -8.96 5.32 9.76
C TYR A 90 -9.70 3.97 9.87
N ILE A 91 -9.53 3.09 8.88
CA ILE A 91 -10.11 1.74 8.90
C ILE A 91 -9.61 0.94 10.11
N TYR A 92 -8.32 0.99 10.43
CA TYR A 92 -7.76 0.34 11.61
C TYR A 92 -8.36 0.87 12.92
N SER A 93 -8.60 2.17 13.04
CA SER A 93 -9.15 2.76 14.27
C SER A 93 -10.58 2.29 14.56
N VAL A 94 -11.39 2.07 13.52
CA VAL A 94 -12.74 1.50 13.59
C VAL A 94 -12.67 0.05 14.07
N LEU A 95 -11.77 -0.75 13.51
CA LEU A 95 -11.52 -2.13 13.91
C LEU A 95 -11.03 -2.22 15.36
N PHE A 96 -10.07 -1.38 15.74
CA PHE A 96 -9.53 -1.32 17.09
C PHE A 96 -10.61 -0.92 18.12
N SER A 97 -11.48 0.02 17.75
CA SER A 97 -12.56 0.52 18.60
C SER A 97 -13.82 -0.35 18.59
N HIS A 98 -13.86 -1.41 17.78
CA HIS A 98 -15.01 -2.32 17.64
C HIS A 98 -16.32 -1.59 17.27
N LEU A 99 -16.24 -0.60 16.37
CA LEU A 99 -17.43 0.08 15.88
C LEU A 99 -18.27 -0.88 15.01
N LEU A 100 -19.57 -0.91 15.30
CA LEU A 100 -20.53 -1.80 14.64
C LEU A 100 -20.92 -1.30 13.24
N ASP A 101 -21.08 0.02 13.10
CA ASP A 101 -21.44 0.69 11.86
C ASP A 101 -20.20 1.27 11.18
N PHE A 102 -19.94 0.81 9.95
CA PHE A 102 -18.86 1.36 9.13
C PHE A 102 -19.17 1.23 7.64
N ASP A 103 -18.97 2.32 6.92
CA ASP A 103 -19.04 2.36 5.46
C ASP A 103 -17.98 3.31 4.90
N PHE A 104 -17.04 2.75 4.16
CA PHE A 104 -15.98 3.47 3.47
C PHE A 104 -16.15 3.28 1.97
N HIS A 105 -16.23 4.39 1.24
CA HIS A 105 -16.35 4.40 -0.20
C HIS A 105 -15.36 5.38 -0.82
N GLN A 106 -14.69 4.94 -1.89
CA GLN A 106 -13.87 5.81 -2.72
C GLN A 106 -14.12 5.54 -4.21
N GLU A 107 -14.09 6.60 -5.00
CA GLU A 107 -14.11 6.58 -6.46
C GLU A 107 -13.00 7.50 -6.97
N LYS A 108 -12.17 6.98 -7.87
CA LYS A 108 -11.05 7.73 -8.47
C LYS A 108 -11.09 7.56 -9.98
N ILE A 109 -10.99 8.67 -10.70
CA ILE A 109 -10.75 8.70 -12.15
C ILE A 109 -9.38 9.30 -12.44
N PHE A 110 -8.60 8.64 -13.29
CA PHE A 110 -7.25 9.08 -13.63
C PHE A 110 -6.76 8.45 -14.94
N GLY A 111 -5.59 8.92 -15.39
CA GLY A 111 -5.00 8.50 -16.65
C GLY A 111 -5.62 9.22 -17.85
N ASP A 112 -4.87 9.21 -18.94
CA ASP A 112 -5.32 9.83 -20.18
C ASP A 112 -6.52 9.07 -20.76
N PRO A 113 -7.50 9.78 -21.35
CA PRO A 113 -8.61 9.15 -22.03
C PRO A 113 -8.14 8.20 -23.14
N ASN A 114 -8.81 7.06 -23.27
CA ASN A 114 -8.63 6.15 -24.39
C ASN A 114 -9.23 6.72 -25.69
N GLU A 115 -9.18 5.96 -26.79
CA GLU A 115 -9.72 6.35 -28.09
C GLU A 115 -11.22 6.72 -28.06
N ASN A 116 -11.97 6.22 -27.07
CA ASN A 116 -13.39 6.50 -26.85
C ASN A 116 -13.64 7.67 -25.88
N GLY A 117 -12.58 8.40 -25.46
CA GLY A 117 -12.69 9.50 -24.51
C GLY A 117 -12.91 9.06 -23.05
N GLN A 118 -12.65 7.80 -22.71
CA GLN A 118 -12.86 7.26 -21.36
C GLN A 118 -11.53 7.08 -20.62
N SER A 119 -11.47 7.52 -19.37
CA SER A 119 -10.32 7.32 -18.47
C SER A 119 -10.55 6.15 -17.52
N ILE A 120 -9.48 5.73 -16.83
CA ILE A 120 -9.52 4.63 -15.88
C ILE A 120 -10.32 5.06 -14.65
N VAL A 121 -11.27 4.23 -14.23
CA VAL A 121 -12.03 4.42 -12.99
C VAL A 121 -11.79 3.23 -12.05
N ARG A 122 -11.49 3.55 -10.79
CA ARG A 122 -11.43 2.58 -9.70
C ARG A 122 -12.42 2.97 -8.61
N LYS A 123 -13.15 1.98 -8.12
CA LYS A 123 -14.03 2.12 -6.96
C LYS A 123 -13.66 1.09 -5.92
N MET A 124 -13.66 1.49 -4.66
CA MET A 124 -13.52 0.57 -3.54
C MET A 124 -14.59 0.85 -2.51
N THR A 125 -15.13 -0.23 -1.96
CA THR A 125 -16.07 -0.21 -0.85
C THR A 125 -15.57 -1.14 0.24
N ILE A 126 -15.55 -0.65 1.48
CA ILE A 126 -15.30 -1.43 2.69
C ILE A 126 -16.44 -1.12 3.65
N SER A 127 -17.32 -2.07 3.88
CA SER A 127 -18.51 -1.87 4.72
C SER A 127 -18.65 -3.00 5.73
N ARG A 128 -19.29 -2.71 6.85
CA ARG A 128 -19.58 -3.70 7.88
C ARG A 128 -21.09 -3.92 7.97
N TYR A 129 -21.52 -5.18 7.97
CA TYR A 129 -22.90 -5.61 8.10
C TYR A 129 -23.01 -6.57 9.29
N ASP A 130 -23.66 -6.17 10.37
CA ASP A 130 -23.88 -7.06 11.53
C ASP A 130 -24.87 -8.18 11.25
N LEU A 131 -25.94 -7.84 10.55
CA LEU A 131 -27.08 -8.71 10.35
C LEU A 131 -27.18 -9.15 8.88
N ASP A 132 -27.68 -10.36 8.66
CA ASP A 132 -28.09 -10.80 7.34
C ASP A 132 -29.52 -10.35 7.00
N SER A 133 -30.03 -10.77 5.85
CA SER A 133 -31.39 -10.43 5.41
C SER A 133 -32.50 -11.01 6.30
N GLN A 134 -32.17 -11.96 7.17
CA GLN A 134 -33.10 -12.59 8.12
C GLN A 134 -33.00 -11.97 9.51
N GLY A 135 -32.05 -11.06 9.75
CA GLY A 135 -31.81 -10.44 11.05
C GLY A 135 -30.83 -11.23 11.94
N GLU A 136 -30.16 -12.24 11.40
CA GLU A 136 -29.21 -13.07 12.15
C GLU A 136 -27.80 -12.49 12.10
N ILE A 137 -27.04 -12.67 13.19
CA ILE A 137 -25.66 -12.16 13.30
C ILE A 137 -24.76 -12.85 12.27
N ARG A 138 -24.08 -12.05 11.45
CA ARG A 138 -23.15 -12.54 10.44
C ARG A 138 -21.85 -13.03 11.06
N ARG A 139 -21.41 -14.21 10.63
CA ARG A 139 -20.07 -14.73 10.94
C ARG A 139 -18.95 -13.97 10.21
N TYR A 140 -19.26 -13.40 9.05
CA TYR A 140 -18.32 -12.63 8.22
C TYR A 140 -18.95 -11.25 7.91
N PRO A 141 -18.92 -10.31 8.88
CA PRO A 141 -19.63 -9.04 8.75
C PRO A 141 -18.93 -8.04 7.83
N TRP A 142 -17.63 -8.19 7.58
CA TRP A 142 -16.86 -7.24 6.77
C TRP A 142 -16.95 -7.58 5.29
N TYR A 143 -17.39 -6.61 4.50
CA TYR A 143 -17.46 -6.66 3.05
C TYR A 143 -16.40 -5.76 2.44
N VAL A 144 -15.56 -6.31 1.56
CA VAL A 144 -14.60 -5.55 0.77
C VAL A 144 -14.87 -5.81 -0.70
N GLU A 145 -14.95 -4.75 -1.50
CA GLU A 145 -15.13 -4.81 -2.94
C GLU A 145 -14.23 -3.80 -3.65
N ILE A 146 -13.66 -4.21 -4.78
CA ILE A 146 -13.03 -3.32 -5.74
C ILE A 146 -13.66 -3.53 -7.11
N GLN A 147 -13.99 -2.42 -7.77
CA GLN A 147 -14.41 -2.38 -9.17
C GLN A 147 -13.40 -1.58 -10.00
N ASN A 148 -12.90 -2.19 -11.06
CA ASN A 148 -12.05 -1.54 -12.06
C ASN A 148 -12.83 -1.41 -13.37
N GLY A 149 -12.83 -0.22 -13.95
CA GLY A 149 -13.56 0.07 -15.15
C GLY A 149 -13.10 1.35 -15.83
N VAL A 150 -13.99 1.93 -16.62
CA VAL A 150 -13.75 3.17 -17.37
C VAL A 150 -14.92 4.13 -17.23
N GLY A 151 -14.69 5.41 -17.46
CA GLY A 151 -15.73 6.44 -17.44
C GLY A 151 -15.24 7.76 -18.04
N THR A 152 -16.16 8.70 -18.28
CA THR A 152 -15.82 10.02 -18.82
C THR A 152 -15.29 10.90 -17.70
N MET A 153 -14.12 11.51 -17.90
CA MET A 153 -13.53 12.43 -16.93
C MET A 153 -14.15 13.82 -17.06
N ALA A 154 -14.68 14.31 -15.95
CA ALA A 154 -15.15 15.69 -15.78
C ALA A 154 -14.30 16.39 -14.70
N TYR A 155 -14.35 17.72 -14.70
CA TYR A 155 -13.59 18.57 -13.78
C TYR A 155 -14.51 19.45 -12.96
N ASN A 156 -14.21 19.60 -11.67
CA ASN A 156 -14.90 20.53 -10.79
C ASN A 156 -14.29 21.94 -10.91
N ALA A 157 -14.93 22.94 -10.30
CA ALA A 157 -14.47 24.34 -10.34
C ALA A 157 -13.05 24.54 -9.76
N ASN A 158 -12.59 23.64 -8.89
CA ASN A 158 -11.26 23.69 -8.27
C ASN A 158 -10.21 22.87 -9.05
N GLY A 159 -10.54 22.38 -10.25
CA GLY A 159 -9.64 21.58 -11.09
C GLY A 159 -9.50 20.11 -10.67
N GLY A 160 -10.27 19.64 -9.69
CA GLY A 160 -10.31 18.21 -9.32
C GLY A 160 -11.10 17.41 -10.35
N SER A 161 -10.57 16.25 -10.76
CA SER A 161 -11.22 15.33 -11.69
C SER A 161 -12.19 14.39 -10.97
N TYR A 162 -13.28 14.02 -11.65
CA TYR A 162 -14.27 13.04 -11.19
C TYR A 162 -14.91 12.30 -12.36
N CYS A 163 -15.48 11.11 -12.11
CA CYS A 163 -16.19 10.36 -13.15
C CYS A 163 -17.56 10.99 -13.37
N GLU A 164 -17.90 11.34 -14.61
CA GLU A 164 -19.19 11.91 -14.96
C GLU A 164 -20.32 10.91 -14.65
N LYS A 165 -21.40 11.40 -14.05
CA LYS A 165 -22.52 10.59 -13.59
C LYS A 165 -23.13 9.81 -14.76
N GLY A 166 -23.31 8.50 -14.58
CA GLY A 166 -23.91 7.63 -15.58
C GLY A 166 -22.95 7.13 -16.68
N THR A 167 -21.69 7.57 -16.67
CA THR A 167 -20.70 7.15 -17.68
C THR A 167 -19.84 5.96 -17.25
N TYR A 168 -19.86 5.61 -15.96
CA TYR A 168 -19.06 4.52 -15.43
C TYR A 168 -19.48 3.16 -15.99
N GLN A 169 -18.50 2.43 -16.51
CA GLN A 169 -18.64 1.07 -17.02
C GLN A 169 -17.70 0.15 -16.25
N CYS A 170 -18.27 -0.68 -15.37
CA CYS A 170 -17.52 -1.71 -14.64
C CYS A 170 -17.02 -2.78 -15.60
N GLN A 171 -15.72 -3.05 -15.60
CA GLN A 171 -15.12 -4.11 -16.43
C GLN A 171 -14.72 -5.33 -15.60
N LYS A 172 -14.24 -5.10 -14.37
CA LYS A 172 -13.81 -6.16 -13.45
C LYS A 172 -14.29 -5.80 -12.05
N LYS A 173 -14.75 -6.81 -11.32
CA LYS A 173 -15.23 -6.67 -9.94
C LYS A 173 -14.81 -7.90 -9.15
N VAL A 174 -14.31 -7.69 -7.95
CA VAL A 174 -14.06 -8.76 -6.97
C VAL A 174 -14.57 -8.28 -5.63
N SER A 175 -15.22 -9.17 -4.90
CA SER A 175 -15.72 -8.94 -3.55
C SER A 175 -15.36 -10.10 -2.63
N ILE A 176 -15.12 -9.82 -1.36
CA ILE A 176 -14.81 -10.83 -0.35
C ILE A 176 -15.42 -10.45 0.99
N TYR A 177 -15.81 -11.47 1.76
CA TYR A 177 -16.26 -11.32 3.14
C TYR A 177 -15.20 -11.84 4.12
N LEU A 178 -15.02 -11.12 5.24
CA LEU A 178 -14.09 -11.48 6.31
C LEU A 178 -14.76 -11.41 7.68
N ASN A 179 -14.25 -12.18 8.63
CA ASN A 179 -14.61 -12.03 10.04
C ASN A 179 -13.82 -10.87 10.67
N ASP A 180 -14.23 -10.41 11.86
CA ASP A 180 -13.59 -9.29 12.54
C ASP A 180 -12.09 -9.52 12.81
N ARG A 181 -11.71 -10.75 13.16
CA ARG A 181 -10.30 -11.09 13.46
C ARG A 181 -9.41 -10.98 12.23
N ASP A 182 -9.86 -11.51 11.09
CA ASP A 182 -9.09 -11.50 9.84
C ASP A 182 -8.98 -10.07 9.28
N MET A 183 -10.07 -9.31 9.34
CA MET A 183 -10.08 -7.89 8.96
C MET A 183 -9.15 -7.07 9.86
N PHE A 184 -9.21 -7.26 11.19
CA PHE A 184 -8.30 -6.63 12.14
C PHE A 184 -6.84 -7.00 11.84
N ALA A 185 -6.53 -8.27 11.62
CA ALA A 185 -5.16 -8.72 11.36
C ALA A 185 -4.56 -8.11 10.07
N LEU A 186 -5.36 -7.95 9.00
CA LEU A 186 -4.94 -7.29 7.77
C LEU A 186 -4.51 -5.84 8.03
N PHE A 187 -5.40 -5.05 8.63
CA PHE A 187 -5.18 -3.62 8.82
C PHE A 187 -4.21 -3.32 9.96
N ALA A 188 -4.15 -4.16 11.00
CA ALA A 188 -3.15 -4.04 12.07
C ALA A 188 -1.72 -4.22 11.54
N ARG A 189 -1.51 -5.18 10.61
CA ARG A 189 -0.20 -5.38 9.97
C ARG A 189 0.16 -4.21 9.05
N ALA A 190 -0.80 -3.73 8.25
CA ALA A 190 -0.57 -2.58 7.38
C ALA A 190 -0.24 -1.31 8.19
N GLU A 191 -0.96 -1.05 9.27
CA GLU A 191 -0.72 0.09 10.14
C GLU A 191 0.63 -0.03 10.87
N ALA A 192 0.98 -1.22 11.38
CA ALA A 192 2.30 -1.45 11.99
C ALA A 192 3.44 -1.26 10.98
N TYR A 193 3.26 -1.69 9.73
CA TYR A 193 4.22 -1.48 8.65
C TYR A 193 4.40 0.00 8.32
N ILE A 194 3.30 0.77 8.22
CA ILE A 194 3.35 2.22 8.04
C ILE A 194 4.17 2.88 9.16
N ARG A 195 3.93 2.53 10.43
CA ARG A 195 4.71 3.08 11.55
C ARG A 195 6.20 2.75 11.46
N ALA A 196 6.54 1.51 11.09
CA ALA A 196 7.93 1.11 10.90
C ALA A 196 8.59 1.91 9.76
N PHE A 197 7.86 2.11 8.65
CA PHE A 197 8.29 2.93 7.53
C PHE A 197 8.53 4.38 7.95
N GLU A 198 7.59 5.00 8.68
CA GLU A 198 7.73 6.39 9.12
C GLU A 198 8.95 6.60 10.02
N LEU A 199 9.18 5.70 10.98
CA LEU A 199 10.34 5.75 11.87
C LEU A 199 11.67 5.64 11.11
N GLU A 200 11.70 4.77 10.10
CA GLU A 200 12.88 4.60 9.24
C GLU A 200 13.10 5.83 8.36
N TYR A 201 12.07 6.34 7.70
CA TYR A 201 12.25 7.32 6.63
C TYR A 201 12.22 8.78 7.08
N ALA A 202 11.57 9.12 8.20
CA ALA A 202 11.56 10.48 8.74
C ALA A 202 12.98 10.98 9.13
N PHE A 203 13.86 10.07 9.57
CA PHE A 203 15.21 10.41 10.04
C PHE A 203 16.34 9.79 9.22
N ARG A 204 16.05 9.23 8.04
CA ARG A 204 17.04 8.51 7.23
C ARG A 204 18.25 9.37 6.88
N GLN A 205 18.05 10.62 6.46
CA GLN A 205 19.16 11.52 6.09
C GLN A 205 20.07 11.83 7.29
N ASN A 206 19.48 12.13 8.46
CA ASN A 206 20.25 12.37 9.69
C ASN A 206 21.09 11.15 10.07
N ARG A 207 20.53 9.94 9.95
CA ARG A 207 21.26 8.70 10.24
C ARG A 207 22.39 8.46 9.24
N ILE A 208 22.16 8.63 7.94
CA ILE A 208 23.22 8.52 6.92
C ILE A 208 24.33 9.54 7.19
N GLY A 209 23.98 10.78 7.52
CA GLY A 209 24.94 11.82 7.90
C GLY A 209 25.77 11.41 9.12
N ASN A 210 25.12 10.99 10.19
CA ASN A 210 25.77 10.54 11.42
C ASN A 210 26.71 9.35 11.18
N PHE A 211 26.28 8.35 10.41
CA PHE A 211 27.12 7.20 10.03
C PHE A 211 28.31 7.63 9.20
N THR A 212 28.13 8.56 8.27
CA THR A 212 29.20 9.08 7.43
C THR A 212 30.24 9.83 8.28
N SER A 213 29.79 10.69 9.19
CA SER A 213 30.67 11.38 10.15
C SER A 213 31.42 10.40 11.05
N LEU A 214 30.73 9.40 11.62
CA LEU A 214 31.34 8.36 12.44
C LEU A 214 32.39 7.56 11.66
N TYR A 215 32.09 7.19 10.41
CA TYR A 215 33.04 6.49 9.54
C TYR A 215 34.30 7.32 9.31
N TYR A 216 34.18 8.63 9.06
CA TYR A 216 35.34 9.50 8.89
C TYR A 216 36.18 9.62 10.18
N LEU A 217 35.53 9.76 11.34
CA LEU A 217 36.23 9.79 12.63
C LEU A 217 37.00 8.49 12.88
N LEU A 218 36.35 7.33 12.72
CA LEU A 218 36.99 6.03 12.89
C LEU A 218 38.15 5.83 11.90
N LYS A 219 37.99 6.28 10.65
CA LYS A 219 39.05 6.21 9.65
C LYS A 219 40.26 7.06 10.06
N GLN A 220 40.05 8.25 10.60
CA GLN A 220 41.12 9.12 11.10
C GLN A 220 41.85 8.49 12.28
N GLU A 221 41.12 7.98 13.28
CA GLU A 221 41.69 7.27 14.43
C GLU A 221 42.55 6.08 14.00
N ILE A 222 42.03 5.23 13.10
CA ILE A 222 42.77 4.06 12.59
C ILE A 222 44.07 4.47 11.87
N GLN A 223 44.05 5.59 11.13
CA GLN A 223 45.23 6.07 10.42
C GLN A 223 46.32 6.62 11.36
N GLN A 224 45.96 7.07 12.56
CA GLN A 224 46.89 7.59 13.56
C GLN A 224 47.47 6.50 14.47
N ILE A 225 46.92 5.28 14.46
CA ILE A 225 47.43 4.13 15.25
C ILE A 225 48.95 3.91 15.09
N PRO A 226 49.56 3.95 13.90
CA PRO A 226 51.01 3.75 13.76
C PRO A 226 51.84 4.83 14.46
N GLU A 227 51.37 6.07 14.48
CA GLU A 227 52.04 7.21 15.14
C GLU A 227 51.99 7.04 16.66
N TYR A 228 50.84 6.63 17.21
CA TYR A 228 50.70 6.33 18.64
C TYR A 228 51.56 5.14 19.10
N LEU A 229 51.74 4.12 18.25
CA LEU A 229 52.62 3.00 18.56
C LEU A 229 54.10 3.42 18.57
N GLN A 230 54.51 4.33 17.68
CA GLN A 230 55.87 4.88 17.67
C GLN A 230 56.13 5.79 18.89
N GLU A 231 55.18 6.64 19.28
CA GLU A 231 55.33 7.48 20.48
C GLU A 231 55.32 6.66 21.78
N GLY A 232 54.54 5.57 21.84
CA GLY A 232 54.51 4.65 22.98
C GLY A 232 55.79 3.82 23.16
N GLU A 233 56.45 3.42 22.07
CA GLU A 233 57.76 2.73 22.10
C GLU A 233 58.93 3.67 22.46
N LEU A 234 58.80 4.98 22.20
CA LEU A 234 59.78 6.00 22.62
C LEU A 234 59.65 6.41 24.09
N ALA A 235 58.52 6.09 24.73
CA ALA A 235 58.20 6.45 26.11
C ALA A 235 58.45 5.32 27.14
N ALA A 236 58.88 4.13 26.69
CA ALA A 236 59.25 2.98 27.54
C ALA A 236 60.77 2.78 27.58
#